data_AF-A0A0C2F1I7-F1
#
_entry.id   AF-A0A0C2F1I7-F1
#
_cell.length_a   1.000
_cell.length_b   1.000
_cell.length_c   1.000
_cell.angle_alpha   90.00
_cell.angle_beta   90.00
_cell.angle_gamma   90.00
#
_symmetry.space_group_name_H-M   'P 1'
#
loop_
_entity.id
_entity.type
_entity.pdbx_description
1 polymer ?
#
loop_
_entity_poly.entity_id
_entity_poly.type
_entity_poly.pdbx_seq_one_letter_code
_entity_poly.pdbx_strand_id
1 'polypeptide(L)'
;MGPKNLTEDLEVEIDYVGEAPQLDENDPNYQYFSAIFNAFKIEANPEDAESGDGVISSGRDHKKDEEYNRASMSEKILQEEINDKLNDPNEPERMSRRKLRLAMQPSIAKLKESTRRPDVVEWADVTSRDPFMLVALKSYRNTVPVPRHWNAKRKYLSGKRGFERPPFELPDFIKRTGIQDMREALWEKEENQNLKSKMRERARPKLGKIDIDYQ
;
A
#
# COMPACT_ATOMS: atom_id res chain seq x y z
N MET A 1 -5.87 25.50 60.09
CA MET A 1 -5.83 26.04 58.70
C MET A 1 -5.01 25.07 57.87
N GLY A 2 -5.67 24.20 57.11
CA GLY A 2 -5.02 23.34 56.12
C GLY A 2 -5.50 23.73 54.72
N PRO A 3 -4.66 23.69 53.68
CA PRO A 3 -5.08 23.99 52.32
C PRO A 3 -5.87 22.81 51.76
N LYS A 4 -7.05 23.09 51.21
CA LYS A 4 -7.87 22.13 50.46
C LYS A 4 -7.35 22.08 49.02
N ASN A 5 -6.99 20.88 48.55
CA ASN A 5 -6.64 20.62 47.17
C ASN A 5 -7.89 20.75 46.29
N LEU A 6 -7.84 21.60 45.27
CA LEU A 6 -8.82 21.72 44.19
C LEU A 6 -8.25 21.04 42.94
N THR A 7 -8.43 19.73 42.84
CA THR A 7 -8.35 18.97 41.58
C THR A 7 -9.35 17.83 41.70
N GLU A 8 -10.63 18.16 41.55
CA GLU A 8 -11.64 17.18 41.21
C GLU A 8 -11.58 17.03 39.68
N ASP A 9 -11.02 15.91 39.24
CA ASP A 9 -11.04 15.51 37.83
C ASP A 9 -12.51 15.30 37.43
N LEU A 10 -13.04 16.20 36.61
CA LEU A 10 -14.36 16.04 36.00
C LEU A 10 -14.26 14.91 34.95
N GLU A 11 -14.59 13.68 35.35
CA GLU A 11 -14.90 12.60 34.40
C GLU A 11 -16.16 12.99 33.62
N VAL A 12 -15.98 13.54 32.42
CA VAL A 12 -17.07 13.80 31.49
C VAL A 12 -17.35 12.52 30.72
N GLU A 13 -18.45 11.84 31.05
CA GLU A 13 -18.98 10.72 30.29
C GLU A 13 -19.63 11.27 29.00
N ILE A 14 -19.01 10.99 27.85
CA ILE A 14 -19.48 11.45 26.54
C ILE A 14 -20.23 10.30 25.87
N ASP A 15 -21.56 10.36 25.90
CA ASP A 15 -22.42 9.45 25.15
C ASP A 15 -22.54 9.91 23.69
N TYR A 16 -21.99 9.11 22.78
CA TYR A 16 -22.14 9.34 21.34
C TYR A 16 -23.47 8.75 20.86
N VAL A 17 -24.50 9.58 20.79
CA VAL A 17 -25.77 9.21 20.16
C VAL A 17 -25.67 9.43 18.65
N GLY A 18 -25.61 8.34 17.89
CA GLY A 18 -25.65 8.40 16.42
C GLY A 18 -27.05 8.76 15.94
N GLU A 19 -27.25 10.00 15.48
CA GLU A 19 -28.49 10.40 14.81
C GLU A 19 -28.54 9.79 13.40
N ALA A 20 -29.68 9.20 13.03
CA ALA A 20 -29.87 8.69 11.68
C ALA A 20 -29.98 9.87 10.70
N PRO A 21 -29.21 9.89 9.60
CA PRO A 21 -29.31 10.98 8.62
C PRO A 21 -30.70 10.97 7.99
N GLN A 22 -31.37 12.11 8.04
CA GLN A 22 -32.67 12.30 7.39
C GLN A 22 -32.46 12.35 5.88
N LEU A 23 -32.98 11.34 5.17
CA LEU A 23 -32.99 11.31 3.72
C LEU A 23 -34.34 11.76 3.18
N ASP A 24 -34.33 12.66 2.20
CA ASP A 24 -35.53 13.05 1.46
C ASP A 24 -35.91 11.92 0.50
N GLU A 25 -37.11 11.38 0.64
CA GLU A 25 -37.64 10.29 -0.20
C GLU A 25 -37.79 10.70 -1.67
N ASN A 26 -37.77 12.01 -1.97
CA ASN A 26 -37.91 12.52 -3.33
C ASN A 26 -36.56 12.68 -4.07
N ASP A 27 -35.42 12.39 -3.44
CA ASP A 27 -34.12 12.46 -4.10
C ASP A 27 -33.93 11.27 -5.08
N PRO A 28 -33.57 11.51 -6.36
CA PRO A 28 -33.22 10.45 -7.31
C PRO A 28 -32.18 9.43 -6.81
N ASN A 29 -31.34 9.82 -5.84
CA ASN A 29 -30.30 8.97 -5.26
C ASN A 29 -30.73 8.28 -3.95
N TYR A 30 -31.98 8.39 -3.52
CA TYR A 30 -32.49 7.83 -2.26
C TYR A 30 -32.20 6.32 -2.12
N GLN A 31 -32.39 5.54 -3.20
CA GLN A 31 -32.15 4.09 -3.19
C GLN A 31 -30.68 3.74 -2.98
N TYR A 32 -29.77 4.54 -3.55
CA TYR A 32 -28.33 4.34 -3.40
C TYR A 32 -27.88 4.64 -1.96
N PHE A 33 -28.30 5.79 -1.42
CA PHE A 33 -27.90 6.22 -0.08
C PHE A 33 -28.55 5.39 1.04
N SER A 34 -29.81 4.99 0.89
CA SER A 34 -30.49 4.09 1.85
C SER A 34 -29.80 2.73 1.97
N ALA A 35 -29.36 2.15 0.85
CA ALA A 35 -28.61 0.89 0.87
C ALA A 35 -27.28 1.01 1.62
N ILE A 36 -26.57 2.13 1.43
CA ILE A 36 -25.32 2.42 2.13
C ILE A 36 -25.59 2.60 3.62
N PHE A 37 -26.52 3.47 4.03
CA PHE A 37 -26.74 3.72 5.46
C PHE A 37 -27.27 2.50 6.21
N ASN A 38 -28.08 1.65 5.57
CA ASN A 38 -28.51 0.39 6.18
C ASN A 38 -27.35 -0.59 6.38
N ALA A 39 -26.35 -0.62 5.48
CA ALA A 39 -25.18 -1.48 5.61
C ALA A 39 -24.21 -1.02 6.72
N PHE A 40 -24.22 0.27 7.07
CA PHE A 40 -23.35 0.87 8.08
C PHE A 40 -24.09 1.26 9.37
N LYS A 41 -25.36 0.84 9.53
CA LYS A 41 -26.12 1.08 10.75
C LYS A 41 -25.50 0.26 11.88
N ILE A 42 -24.94 0.96 12.87
CA ILE A 42 -24.40 0.35 14.07
C ILE A 42 -25.61 -0.04 14.93
N GLU A 43 -25.98 -1.31 14.94
CA GLU A 43 -26.94 -1.80 15.94
C GLU A 43 -26.21 -1.93 17.27
N ALA A 44 -26.61 -1.12 18.25
CA ALA A 44 -26.16 -1.26 19.63
C ALA A 44 -26.81 -2.52 20.22
N ASN A 45 -26.19 -3.67 20.00
CA ASN A 45 -26.57 -4.91 20.64
C ASN A 45 -26.02 -4.87 22.09
N PRO A 46 -26.85 -5.07 23.13
CA PRO A 46 -26.41 -4.91 24.52
C PRO A 46 -25.37 -5.93 25.00
N GLU A 47 -25.03 -6.93 24.17
CA GLU A 47 -23.99 -7.93 24.47
C GLU A 47 -22.57 -7.45 24.12
N ASP A 48 -22.40 -6.40 23.32
CA ASP A 48 -21.07 -5.90 22.90
C ASP A 48 -20.50 -4.81 23.84
N ALA A 49 -21.26 -4.38 24.85
CA ALA A 49 -20.90 -3.30 25.76
C ALA A 49 -19.87 -3.65 26.85
N GLU A 50 -19.55 -4.94 27.05
CA GLU A 50 -18.56 -5.37 28.06
C GLU A 50 -17.12 -5.51 27.54
N SER A 51 -16.88 -5.33 26.23
CA SER A 51 -15.51 -5.33 25.69
C SER A 51 -14.94 -3.92 25.58
N GLY A 52 -14.50 -3.39 26.72
CA GLY A 52 -13.64 -2.23 26.75
C GLY A 52 -12.28 -2.54 26.12
N ASP A 53 -12.15 -2.27 24.82
CA ASP A 53 -10.99 -1.61 24.19
C ASP A 53 -11.29 -1.38 22.71
N GLY A 54 -11.06 -0.16 22.24
CA GLY A 54 -11.31 0.27 20.86
C GLY A 54 -10.30 -0.29 19.87
N VAL A 55 -10.29 -1.61 19.69
CA VAL A 55 -9.54 -2.28 18.62
C VAL A 55 -10.50 -2.58 17.49
N ILE A 56 -10.47 -1.72 16.46
CA ILE A 56 -10.99 -2.03 15.14
C ILE A 56 -10.30 -3.31 14.69
N SER A 57 -11.00 -4.44 14.82
CA SER A 57 -10.58 -5.73 14.28
C SER A 57 -10.53 -5.64 12.76
N SER A 58 -9.40 -5.17 12.23
CA SER A 58 -8.97 -5.38 10.85
C SER A 58 -8.51 -6.84 10.70
N GLY A 59 -9.43 -7.76 10.96
CA GLY A 59 -9.20 -9.20 11.03
C GLY A 59 -10.36 -9.96 10.43
N ARG A 60 -10.88 -9.53 9.28
CA ARG A 60 -11.73 -10.37 8.42
C ARG A 60 -10.89 -10.90 7.27
N ASP A 61 -10.63 -12.19 7.34
CA ASP A 61 -10.24 -13.12 6.29
C ASP A 61 -9.99 -12.54 4.88
N HIS A 62 -8.71 -12.39 4.54
CA HIS A 62 -8.22 -12.34 3.15
C HIS A 62 -8.44 -13.69 2.44
N LYS A 63 -9.69 -14.09 2.20
CA LYS A 63 -10.02 -15.28 1.39
C LYS A 63 -11.05 -15.04 0.28
N LYS A 64 -11.62 -13.84 0.15
CA LYS A 64 -12.54 -13.48 -0.96
C LYS A 64 -11.94 -12.55 -2.02
N ASP A 65 -10.71 -12.06 -1.86
CA ASP A 65 -10.10 -11.12 -2.81
C ASP A 65 -9.37 -11.79 -3.99
N GLU A 66 -9.25 -13.12 -4.03
CA GLU A 66 -8.60 -13.80 -5.17
C GLU A 66 -9.45 -13.78 -6.44
N GLU A 67 -10.78 -13.66 -6.32
CA GLU A 67 -11.70 -13.78 -7.45
C GLU A 67 -11.79 -12.50 -8.30
N TYR A 68 -11.42 -11.35 -7.73
CA TYR A 68 -11.47 -10.01 -8.34
C TYR A 68 -10.09 -9.40 -8.61
N ASN A 69 -9.07 -10.24 -8.82
CA ASN A 69 -7.78 -9.73 -9.26
C ASN A 69 -7.91 -9.14 -10.68
N ARG A 70 -7.30 -8.00 -10.99
CA ARG A 70 -7.37 -7.37 -12.32
C ARG A 70 -7.00 -8.33 -13.46
N ALA A 71 -6.11 -9.27 -13.15
CA ALA A 71 -5.73 -10.37 -14.02
C ALA A 71 -6.87 -11.37 -14.28
N SER A 72 -7.66 -11.75 -13.26
CA SER A 72 -8.80 -12.67 -13.43
C SER A 72 -9.89 -12.05 -14.29
N MET A 73 -10.17 -10.76 -14.09
CA MET A 73 -11.09 -10.00 -14.94
C MET A 73 -10.59 -9.93 -16.39
N SER A 74 -9.29 -9.67 -16.59
CA SER A 74 -8.73 -9.62 -17.95
C SER A 74 -8.81 -10.97 -18.68
N GLU A 75 -8.63 -12.09 -17.98
CA GLU A 75 -8.73 -13.43 -18.55
C GLU A 75 -10.19 -13.80 -18.86
N LYS A 76 -11.15 -13.44 -17.99
CA LYS A 76 -12.59 -13.64 -18.26
C LYS A 76 -13.02 -12.96 -19.55
N ILE A 77 -12.66 -11.68 -19.73
CA ILE A 77 -13.01 -10.93 -20.95
C ILE A 77 -12.34 -11.53 -22.19
N LEU A 78 -11.07 -11.95 -22.08
CA LEU A 78 -10.38 -12.61 -23.19
C LEU A 78 -11.08 -13.93 -23.58
N GLN A 79 -11.62 -14.67 -22.61
CA GLN A 79 -12.35 -15.92 -22.87
C GLN A 79 -13.69 -15.68 -23.56
N GLU A 80 -14.39 -14.59 -23.22
CA GLU A 80 -15.62 -14.15 -23.90
C GLU A 80 -15.32 -13.76 -25.35
N GLU A 81 -14.30 -12.92 -25.60
CA GLU A 81 -13.90 -12.51 -26.96
C GLU A 81 -13.52 -13.72 -27.84
N ILE A 82 -12.83 -14.71 -27.27
CA ILE A 82 -12.50 -15.96 -27.97
C ILE A 82 -13.76 -16.78 -28.29
N ASN A 83 -14.74 -16.79 -27.38
CA ASN A 83 -15.97 -17.54 -27.57
C ASN A 83 -16.83 -16.90 -28.67
N ASP A 84 -16.90 -15.57 -28.71
CA ASP A 84 -17.60 -14.83 -29.75
C ASP A 84 -17.01 -15.12 -31.14
N LYS A 85 -15.67 -15.12 -31.26
CA LYS A 85 -15.00 -15.46 -32.51
C LYS A 85 -15.20 -16.91 -32.94
N LEU A 86 -15.29 -17.86 -32.00
CA LEU A 86 -15.54 -19.27 -32.30
C LEU A 86 -16.99 -19.54 -32.75
N ASN A 87 -17.92 -18.68 -32.34
CA ASN A 87 -19.34 -18.77 -32.70
C ASN A 87 -19.66 -17.98 -33.97
N ASP A 88 -18.68 -17.30 -34.58
CA ASP A 88 -18.86 -16.57 -35.83
C ASP A 88 -19.08 -17.56 -36.99
N PRO A 89 -20.24 -17.54 -37.67
CA PRO A 89 -20.54 -18.44 -38.78
C PRO A 89 -19.70 -18.17 -40.04
N ASN A 90 -18.93 -17.08 -40.07
CA ASN A 90 -18.15 -16.66 -41.23
C ASN A 90 -16.70 -17.18 -41.23
N GLU A 91 -16.23 -17.85 -40.16
CA GLU A 91 -14.89 -18.45 -40.12
C GLU A 91 -14.87 -19.92 -40.65
N PRO A 92 -14.04 -20.24 -41.67
CA PRO A 92 -14.10 -21.51 -42.39
C PRO A 92 -13.45 -22.70 -41.65
N GLU A 93 -12.70 -22.47 -40.57
CA GLU A 93 -12.12 -23.55 -39.75
C GLU A 93 -12.43 -23.32 -38.27
N ARG A 94 -13.11 -24.28 -37.62
CA ARG A 94 -13.26 -24.32 -36.16
C ARG A 94 -11.91 -24.62 -35.51
N MET A 95 -11.10 -23.58 -35.36
CA MET A 95 -9.81 -23.65 -34.68
C MET A 95 -10.01 -23.98 -33.20
N SER A 96 -9.06 -24.68 -32.58
CA SER A 96 -9.11 -24.84 -31.12
C SER A 96 -8.90 -23.48 -30.43
N ARG A 97 -9.48 -23.28 -29.24
CA ARG A 97 -9.31 -22.05 -28.43
C ARG A 97 -7.83 -21.65 -28.29
N ARG A 98 -6.94 -22.65 -28.12
CA ARG A 98 -5.49 -22.44 -28.03
C ARG A 98 -4.88 -21.96 -29.35
N LYS A 99 -5.30 -22.54 -30.48
CA LYS A 99 -4.81 -22.16 -31.82
C LYS A 99 -5.30 -20.75 -32.20
N LEU A 100 -6.54 -20.41 -31.88
CA LEU A 100 -7.11 -19.08 -32.11
C LEU A 100 -6.38 -18.02 -31.28
N ARG A 101 -6.08 -18.30 -30.01
CA ARG A 101 -5.29 -17.39 -29.15
C ARG A 101 -3.88 -17.14 -29.71
N LEU A 102 -3.21 -18.17 -30.22
CA LEU A 102 -1.89 -18.02 -30.86
C LEU A 102 -1.96 -17.24 -32.17
N ALA A 103 -3.02 -17.44 -32.96
CA ALA A 103 -3.23 -16.70 -34.21
C ALA A 103 -3.50 -15.21 -33.97
N MET A 104 -4.10 -14.85 -32.83
CA MET A 104 -4.31 -13.45 -32.42
C MET A 104 -3.03 -12.76 -31.96
N GLN A 105 -1.98 -13.50 -31.60
CA GLN A 105 -0.72 -12.91 -31.13
C GLN A 105 0.14 -12.45 -32.32
N PRO A 106 0.50 -11.16 -32.41
CA PRO A 106 1.34 -10.64 -33.48
C PRO A 106 2.80 -11.06 -33.29
N SER A 107 3.57 -11.11 -34.39
CA SER A 107 5.01 -11.28 -34.27
C SER A 107 5.66 -10.08 -33.59
N ILE A 108 6.78 -10.31 -32.88
CA ILE A 108 7.53 -9.23 -32.24
C ILE A 108 8.00 -8.16 -33.24
N ALA A 109 8.33 -8.56 -34.47
CA ALA A 109 8.73 -7.65 -35.53
C ALA A 109 7.59 -6.68 -35.88
N LYS A 110 6.34 -7.15 -35.91
CA LYS A 110 5.16 -6.32 -36.18
C LYS A 110 4.93 -5.27 -35.10
N LEU A 111 5.20 -5.60 -33.84
CA LEU A 111 5.09 -4.66 -32.72
C LEU A 111 6.21 -3.61 -32.73
N LYS A 112 7.41 -3.99 -33.16
CA LYS A 112 8.51 -3.03 -33.34
C LYS A 112 8.26 -2.08 -34.50
N GLU A 113 7.64 -2.57 -35.58
CA GLU A 113 7.25 -1.77 -36.73
C GLU A 113 6.17 -0.72 -36.38
N SER A 114 5.22 -1.06 -35.50
CA SER A 114 4.07 -0.18 -35.21
C SER A 114 4.42 1.06 -34.38
N THR A 115 5.59 1.11 -33.74
CA THR A 115 5.93 2.18 -32.78
C THR A 115 7.20 2.91 -33.10
N ARG A 116 7.26 4.19 -32.70
CA ARG A 116 8.43 5.05 -32.94
C ARG A 116 9.64 4.69 -32.06
N ARG A 117 9.41 3.97 -30.96
CA ARG A 117 10.43 3.56 -29.99
C ARG A 117 10.46 2.04 -29.87
N PRO A 118 11.06 1.31 -30.83
CA PRO A 118 11.05 -0.15 -30.83
C PRO A 118 11.83 -0.78 -29.67
N ASP A 119 12.66 -0.01 -28.95
CA ASP A 119 13.48 -0.47 -27.82
C ASP A 119 12.65 -0.84 -26.58
N VAL A 120 11.45 -0.27 -26.43
CA VAL A 120 10.58 -0.54 -25.27
C VAL A 120 9.77 -1.83 -25.41
N VAL A 121 9.79 -2.44 -26.60
CA VAL A 121 9.07 -3.68 -26.91
C VAL A 121 9.82 -4.85 -26.30
N GLU A 122 9.17 -5.53 -25.37
CA GLU A 122 9.68 -6.74 -24.73
C GLU A 122 9.05 -7.99 -25.37
N TRP A 123 9.70 -9.14 -25.21
CA TRP A 123 9.16 -10.42 -25.71
C TRP A 123 7.81 -10.79 -25.06
N ALA A 124 7.58 -10.35 -23.81
CA ALA A 124 6.34 -10.58 -23.10
C ALA A 124 5.13 -9.83 -23.69
N ASP A 125 5.37 -8.74 -24.44
CA ASP A 125 4.31 -7.88 -24.96
C ASP A 125 3.44 -8.58 -26.01
N VAL A 126 4.04 -9.52 -26.75
CA VAL A 126 3.36 -10.38 -27.74
C VAL A 126 2.21 -11.17 -27.14
N THR A 127 2.34 -11.58 -25.87
CA THR A 127 1.35 -12.41 -25.17
C THR A 127 0.26 -11.62 -24.46
N SER A 128 0.30 -10.28 -24.55
CA SER A 128 -0.70 -9.42 -23.92
C SER A 128 -2.04 -9.50 -24.65
N ARG A 129 -3.14 -9.13 -23.97
CA ARG A 129 -4.48 -9.11 -24.57
C ARG A 129 -4.56 -8.17 -25.78
N ASP A 130 -4.04 -6.96 -25.64
CA ASP A 130 -3.89 -6.00 -26.74
C ASP A 130 -2.42 -5.55 -26.83
N PRO A 131 -1.62 -6.24 -27.66
CA PRO A 131 -0.21 -5.92 -27.82
C PRO A 131 0.06 -4.55 -28.44
N PHE A 132 -0.81 -4.07 -29.34
CA PHE A 132 -0.60 -2.78 -30.01
C PHE A 132 -0.87 -1.61 -29.07
N MET A 133 -1.98 -1.66 -28.33
CA MET A 133 -2.29 -0.65 -27.32
C MET A 133 -1.24 -0.63 -26.21
N LEU A 134 -0.80 -1.81 -25.74
CA LEU A 134 0.23 -1.90 -24.70
C LEU A 134 1.52 -1.20 -25.13
N VAL A 135 2.01 -1.47 -26.33
CA VAL A 135 3.24 -0.85 -26.82
C VAL A 135 3.04 0.65 -27.09
N ALA A 136 1.86 1.07 -27.54
CA ALA A 136 1.52 2.50 -27.65
C ALA A 136 1.64 3.23 -26.30
N LEU A 137 1.13 2.62 -25.22
CA LEU A 137 1.24 3.16 -23.85
C LEU A 137 2.69 3.16 -23.35
N LYS A 138 3.42 2.06 -23.57
CA LYS A 138 4.84 1.96 -23.20
C LYS A 138 5.73 2.97 -23.92
N SER A 139 5.44 3.23 -25.19
CA SER A 139 6.21 4.16 -26.03
C SER A 139 5.78 5.63 -25.89
N TYR A 140 4.70 5.89 -25.13
CA TYR A 140 4.21 7.23 -24.88
C TYR A 140 5.23 8.10 -24.13
N ARG A 141 5.14 9.42 -24.33
CA ARG A 141 6.10 10.38 -23.77
C ARG A 141 5.97 10.41 -22.25
N ASN A 142 7.11 10.35 -21.54
CA ASN A 142 7.19 10.35 -20.07
C ASN A 142 6.63 9.12 -19.34
N THR A 143 6.33 8.03 -20.05
CA THR A 143 5.96 6.78 -19.39
C THR A 143 7.16 6.14 -18.71
N VAL A 144 6.99 5.74 -17.44
CA VAL A 144 7.95 4.95 -16.67
C VAL A 144 7.62 3.46 -16.85
N PRO A 145 8.58 2.61 -17.25
CA PRO A 145 8.32 1.18 -17.44
C PRO A 145 8.05 0.47 -16.11
N VAL A 146 7.39 -0.69 -16.21
CA VAL A 146 7.14 -1.56 -15.05
C VAL A 146 8.48 -2.03 -14.44
N PRO A 147 8.63 -2.02 -13.10
CA PRO A 147 9.86 -2.46 -12.44
C PRO A 147 10.25 -3.90 -12.80
N ARG A 148 11.53 -4.12 -13.15
CA ARG A 148 12.07 -5.40 -13.64
C ARG A 148 11.81 -6.63 -12.75
N HIS A 149 11.55 -6.44 -11.46
CA HIS A 149 11.35 -7.54 -10.52
C HIS A 149 9.93 -8.13 -10.56
N TRP A 150 9.02 -7.62 -11.39
CA TRP A 150 7.65 -8.13 -11.52
C TRP A 150 7.60 -9.61 -11.92
N ASN A 151 8.56 -10.08 -12.72
CA ASN A 151 8.67 -11.47 -13.16
C ASN A 151 9.74 -12.28 -12.38
N ALA A 152 10.32 -11.69 -11.33
CA ALA A 152 11.34 -12.37 -10.55
C ALA A 152 10.69 -13.40 -9.61
N LYS A 153 11.26 -14.61 -9.57
CA LYS A 153 10.80 -15.67 -8.64
C LYS A 153 11.08 -15.31 -7.16
N ARG A 154 12.04 -14.42 -6.91
CA ARG A 154 12.46 -14.02 -5.56
C ARG A 154 11.70 -12.75 -5.15
N LYS A 155 11.39 -12.61 -3.86
CA LYS A 155 10.83 -11.36 -3.30
C LYS A 155 11.79 -10.18 -3.55
N TYR A 156 11.24 -8.99 -3.80
CA TYR A 156 11.97 -7.78 -4.23
C TYR A 156 13.29 -7.51 -3.49
N LEU A 157 13.30 -7.58 -2.15
CA LEU A 157 14.50 -7.29 -1.34
C LEU A 157 15.29 -8.54 -0.94
N SER A 158 14.81 -9.75 -1.23
CA SER A 158 15.41 -10.99 -0.73
C SER A 158 16.79 -11.29 -1.34
N GLY A 159 17.10 -10.73 -2.50
CA GLY A 159 18.39 -10.93 -3.17
C GLY A 159 19.56 -10.19 -2.52
N LYS A 160 19.29 -9.23 -1.62
CA LYS A 160 20.33 -8.44 -0.94
C LYS A 160 20.77 -9.06 0.40
N ARG A 161 20.35 -10.28 0.70
CA ARG A 161 20.76 -10.98 1.93
C ARG A 161 22.26 -11.33 1.83
N GLY A 162 23.06 -10.79 2.74
CA GLY A 162 24.52 -10.95 2.75
C GLY A 162 25.31 -9.75 2.22
N PHE A 163 24.62 -8.72 1.69
CA PHE A 163 25.23 -7.41 1.48
C PHE A 163 24.92 -6.55 2.71
N GLU A 164 25.94 -6.28 3.53
CA GLU A 164 25.79 -5.35 4.64
C GLU A 164 25.75 -3.93 4.08
N ARG A 165 24.59 -3.28 4.24
CA ARG A 165 24.46 -1.87 3.87
C ARG A 165 25.25 -1.05 4.90
N PRO A 166 26.12 -0.12 4.47
CA PRO A 166 26.79 0.75 5.42
C PRO A 166 25.77 1.51 6.28
N PRO A 167 26.15 1.90 7.51
CA PRO A 167 25.31 2.73 8.34
C PRO A 167 25.02 4.07 7.65
N PHE A 168 23.99 4.75 8.15
CA PHE A 168 23.59 6.02 7.57
C PHE A 168 24.70 7.07 7.75
N GLU A 169 25.15 7.68 6.66
CA GLU A 169 26.06 8.81 6.68
C GLU A 169 25.26 10.12 6.61
N LEU A 170 25.54 11.02 7.56
CA LEU A 170 24.94 12.34 7.58
C LEU A 170 25.47 13.20 6.43
N PRO A 171 24.62 14.01 5.78
CA PRO A 171 25.08 15.00 4.81
C PRO A 171 26.15 15.93 5.39
N ASP A 172 27.11 16.35 4.56
CA ASP A 172 28.29 17.11 4.98
C ASP A 172 27.99 18.35 5.84
N PHE A 173 26.95 19.11 5.50
CA PHE A 173 26.59 20.32 6.24
C PHE A 173 26.09 20.02 7.66
N ILE A 174 25.42 18.87 7.87
CA ILE A 174 25.01 18.41 9.19
C ILE A 174 26.21 17.81 9.92
N LYS A 175 27.05 17.03 9.24
CA LYS A 175 28.25 16.43 9.82
C LYS A 175 29.22 17.51 10.35
N ARG A 176 29.34 18.64 9.66
CA ARG A 176 30.13 19.82 10.08
C ARG A 176 29.64 20.47 11.38
N THR A 177 28.37 20.29 11.76
CA THR A 177 27.89 20.76 13.07
C THR A 177 28.51 19.99 14.24
N GLY A 178 29.23 18.89 13.97
CA GLY A 178 29.84 18.04 14.99
C GLY A 178 28.83 17.20 15.77
N ILE A 179 27.54 17.23 15.39
CA ILE A 179 26.47 16.53 16.12
C ILE A 179 26.63 15.01 16.10
N GLN A 180 27.25 14.46 15.06
CA GLN A 180 27.53 13.04 14.94
C GLN A 180 28.48 12.61 16.07
N ASP A 181 29.65 13.26 16.14
CA ASP A 181 30.70 12.96 17.10
C ASP A 181 30.24 13.22 18.55
N MET A 182 29.50 14.32 18.78
CA MET A 182 28.95 14.66 20.10
C MET A 182 27.96 13.60 20.61
N ARG A 183 27.11 13.05 19.73
CA ARG A 183 26.16 11.99 20.10
C ARG A 183 26.85 10.65 20.28
N GLU A 184 27.82 10.33 19.43
CA GLU A 184 28.61 9.09 19.51
C GLU A 184 29.35 9.02 20.86
N ALA A 185 30.02 10.10 21.25
CA ALA A 185 30.68 10.19 22.56
C ALA A 185 29.72 10.02 23.76
N LEU A 186 28.47 10.47 23.64
CA LEU A 186 27.46 10.24 24.68
C LEU A 186 26.97 8.81 24.73
N TRP A 187 26.79 8.16 23.57
CA TRP A 187 26.43 6.75 23.51
C TRP A 187 27.53 5.86 24.09
N GLU A 188 28.80 6.10 23.75
CA GLU A 188 29.95 5.38 24.34
C GLU A 188 30.00 5.58 25.86
N LYS A 189 29.73 6.80 26.35
CA LYS A 189 29.66 7.07 27.79
C LYS A 189 28.51 6.32 28.46
N GLU A 190 27.35 6.23 27.81
CA GLU A 190 26.17 5.53 28.34
C GLU A 190 26.33 4.00 28.29
N GLU A 191 27.00 3.46 27.29
CA GLU A 191 27.33 2.04 27.19
C GLU A 191 28.29 1.62 28.32
N ASN A 192 29.29 2.46 28.62
CA ASN A 192 30.24 2.24 29.71
C ASN A 192 29.66 2.49 31.13
N GLN A 193 28.45 3.04 31.25
CA GLN A 193 27.83 3.28 32.55
C GLN A 193 27.19 2.01 33.13
N ASN A 194 27.51 1.71 34.39
CA ASN A 194 26.91 0.61 35.14
C ASN A 194 25.41 0.89 35.45
N LEU A 195 24.59 -0.17 35.58
CA LEU A 195 23.14 -0.11 35.82
C LEU A 195 22.78 0.74 37.05
N LYS A 196 23.60 0.69 38.11
CA LYS A 196 23.42 1.52 39.32
C LYS A 196 23.57 3.01 39.03
N SER A 197 24.50 3.38 38.15
CA SER A 197 24.69 4.78 37.71
C SER A 197 23.52 5.24 36.85
N LYS A 198 23.05 4.39 35.92
CA LYS A 198 21.84 4.68 35.11
C LYS A 198 20.61 4.91 35.99
N MET A 199 20.39 4.09 37.03
CA MET A 199 19.26 4.27 37.96
C MET A 199 19.36 5.56 38.78
N ARG A 200 20.57 5.96 39.19
CA ARG A 200 20.78 7.24 39.88
C ARG A 200 20.53 8.43 38.95
N GLU A 201 21.03 8.37 37.73
CA GLU A 201 20.87 9.43 36.74
C GLU A 201 19.40 9.59 36.31
N ARG A 202 18.60 8.51 36.33
CA ARG A 202 17.14 8.56 36.16
C ARG A 202 16.44 9.33 37.29
N ALA A 203 16.85 9.11 38.54
CA ALA A 203 16.28 9.79 39.70
C ALA A 203 16.74 11.26 39.80
N ARG A 204 17.95 11.57 39.33
CA ARG A 204 18.54 12.91 39.36
C ARG A 204 19.29 13.18 38.05
N PRO A 205 18.59 13.69 37.01
CA PRO A 205 19.20 13.92 35.72
C PRO A 205 20.17 15.11 35.76
N LYS A 206 21.28 14.97 35.03
CA LYS A 206 22.16 16.10 34.70
C LYS A 206 21.69 16.70 33.38
N LEU A 207 21.14 17.92 33.44
CA LEU A 207 20.69 18.68 32.27
C LEU A 207 21.90 19.23 31.47
N GLY A 208 21.69 19.54 30.19
CA GLY A 208 22.73 20.15 29.34
C GLY A 208 23.85 19.20 28.89
N LYS A 209 23.52 17.95 28.54
CA LYS A 209 24.52 16.95 28.11
C LYS A 209 25.14 17.25 26.74
N ILE A 210 24.41 17.93 25.88
CA ILE A 210 24.87 18.45 24.60
C ILE A 210 24.47 19.92 24.60
N ASP A 211 25.45 20.79 24.44
CA ASP A 211 25.24 22.21 24.25
C ASP A 211 25.68 22.54 22.83
N ILE A 212 24.78 23.09 22.02
CA ILE A 212 25.01 23.36 20.59
C ILE A 212 24.59 24.80 20.36
N ASP A 213 25.43 25.53 19.63
CA ASP A 213 25.06 26.85 19.15
C ASP A 213 23.89 26.75 18.16
N TYR A 214 22.91 27.63 18.31
CA TYR A 214 21.71 27.67 17.47
C TYR A 214 21.91 28.49 16.19
N GLN A 215 23.08 29.14 16.06
CA GLN A 215 23.41 30.05 14.96
C GLN A 215 24.15 29.39 13.80
#